data_AF-A0A9D8PBK0-F1
#
_entry.id   AF-A0A9D8PBK0-F1
#
_cell.length_a   1.000
_cell.length_b   1.000
_cell.length_c   1.000
_cell.angle_alpha   90.00
_cell.angle_beta   90.00
_cell.angle_gamma   90.00
#
_symmetry.space_group_name_H-M   'P 1'
#
loop_
_entity.id
_entity.type
_entity.pdbx_description
1 polymer ?
#
loop_
_entity_poly.entity_id
_entity_poly.type
_entity_poly.pdbx_seq_one_letter_code
_entity_poly.pdbx_strand_id
1 'polypeptide(L)'
;MGWNWSYPVRGLPLDGEGEEMSHLRGQVEATIASVCFGVAPIFAKKGLMSGLHPFYGVLIANGTALVIMIVLAFFSQQVWQWKAIKKYGLSNAIFAGLCNSVAIITFYWAMSIGKVALVVPVTCIYPLFTMLAAYFFLREGEAFDRYTVIGTFFIVIGVILTI
;
A
#
# COMPACT_ATOMS: atom_id res chain seq x y z
N MET A 1 -1.41 -14.65 -29.94
CA MET A 1 -0.90 -15.13 -28.64
C MET A 1 -1.33 -14.14 -27.58
N GLY A 2 -2.56 -14.27 -27.08
CA GLY A 2 -3.12 -13.36 -26.07
C GLY A 2 -2.80 -13.87 -24.68
N TRP A 3 -1.97 -13.13 -23.94
CA TRP A 3 -1.66 -13.41 -22.54
C TRP A 3 -2.74 -12.81 -21.65
N ASN A 4 -3.73 -13.62 -21.28
CA ASN A 4 -4.82 -13.23 -20.39
C ASN A 4 -4.36 -13.31 -18.92
N TRP A 5 -4.06 -12.17 -18.30
CA TRP A 5 -3.74 -12.08 -16.87
C TRP A 5 -5.02 -12.10 -16.04
N SER A 6 -5.61 -13.29 -15.88
CA SER A 6 -6.61 -13.50 -14.83
C SER A 6 -5.91 -13.52 -13.47
N TYR A 7 -6.33 -12.62 -12.58
CA TYR A 7 -6.01 -12.66 -11.15
C TYR A 7 -6.18 -14.10 -10.62
N PRO A 8 -5.21 -14.64 -9.84
CA PRO A 8 -5.27 -16.03 -9.37
C PRO A 8 -6.23 -16.14 -8.18
N VAL A 9 -7.53 -15.93 -8.43
CA VAL A 9 -8.62 -16.42 -7.58
C VAL A 9 -9.45 -17.38 -8.42
N ARG A 10 -8.80 -18.31 -9.12
CA ARG A 10 -9.45 -19.21 -10.08
C ARG A 10 -9.85 -20.50 -9.39
N GLY A 11 -11.13 -20.61 -9.03
CA GLY A 11 -11.71 -21.85 -8.52
C GLY A 11 -13.22 -21.91 -8.31
N LEU A 12 -13.95 -20.79 -8.36
CA LEU A 12 -15.41 -20.81 -8.20
C LEU A 12 -16.08 -20.08 -9.36
N PRO A 13 -17.13 -20.62 -9.98
CA PRO A 13 -17.98 -19.86 -10.89
C PRO A 13 -18.66 -18.79 -10.02
N LEU A 14 -18.12 -17.57 -10.05
CA LEU A 14 -18.78 -16.43 -9.43
C LEU A 14 -19.92 -16.07 -10.38
N ASP A 15 -21.12 -16.46 -9.97
CA ASP A 15 -22.34 -15.74 -10.33
C ASP A 15 -22.17 -14.23 -10.07
N GLY A 16 -23.05 -13.38 -10.60
CA GLY A 16 -22.93 -11.93 -10.42
C GLY A 16 -22.79 -11.49 -8.96
N GLU A 17 -23.29 -12.30 -8.02
CA GLU A 17 -23.13 -12.11 -6.57
C GLU A 17 -21.68 -12.32 -6.08
N GLY A 18 -20.95 -13.26 -6.67
CA GLY A 18 -19.56 -13.56 -6.31
C GLY A 18 -18.56 -12.45 -6.69
N GLU A 19 -18.77 -11.76 -7.82
CA GLU A 19 -17.96 -10.57 -8.17
C GLU A 19 -18.24 -9.42 -7.20
N GLU A 20 -19.52 -9.14 -6.91
CA GLU A 20 -19.92 -8.08 -5.96
C GLU A 20 -19.32 -8.31 -4.56
N MET A 21 -19.39 -9.55 -4.06
CA MET A 21 -18.80 -9.93 -2.78
C MET A 21 -17.27 -9.76 -2.76
N SER A 22 -16.58 -9.95 -3.88
CA SER A 22 -15.13 -9.72 -3.96
C SER A 22 -14.76 -8.24 -3.87
N HIS A 23 -15.54 -7.37 -4.52
CA HIS A 23 -15.38 -5.92 -4.45
C HIS A 23 -15.67 -5.38 -3.05
N LEU A 24 -16.74 -5.86 -2.41
CA LEU A 24 -17.10 -5.49 -1.04
C LEU A 24 -15.99 -5.85 -0.04
N ARG A 25 -15.41 -7.05 -0.16
CA ARG A 25 -14.29 -7.46 0.69
C ARG A 25 -13.06 -6.57 0.51
N GLY A 26 -12.72 -6.22 -0.73
CA GLY A 26 -11.62 -5.30 -1.02
C GLY A 26 -11.85 -3.91 -0.43
N GLN A 27 -13.07 -3.37 -0.52
CA GLN A 27 -13.42 -2.08 0.07
C GLN A 27 -13.36 -2.08 1.60
N VAL A 28 -13.81 -3.16 2.24
CA VAL A 28 -13.72 -3.31 3.70
C VAL A 28 -12.27 -3.37 4.15
N GLU A 29 -11.43 -4.16 3.47
CA GLU A 29 -10.00 -4.26 3.78
C GLU A 29 -9.28 -2.91 3.58
N ALA A 30 -9.62 -2.17 2.52
CA ALA A 30 -9.09 -0.82 2.29
C ALA A 30 -9.52 0.18 3.38
N THR A 31 -10.75 0.07 3.87
CA THR A 31 -11.25 0.93 4.95
C THR A 31 -10.51 0.65 6.26
N ILE A 32 -10.33 -0.62 6.61
CA ILE A 32 -9.54 -1.02 7.79
C ILE A 32 -8.10 -0.50 7.65
N ALA A 33 -7.49 -0.66 6.48
CA ALA A 33 -6.16 -0.15 6.20
C ALA A 33 -6.08 1.38 6.38
N SER A 34 -7.08 2.13 5.90
CA SER A 34 -7.11 3.59 6.03
C SER A 34 -7.14 4.06 7.49
N VAL A 35 -7.89 3.37 8.35
CA VAL A 35 -7.92 3.66 9.79
C VAL A 35 -6.56 3.40 10.42
N CYS A 36 -5.95 2.24 10.12
CA CYS A 36 -4.61 1.89 10.60
C CYS A 36 -3.56 2.89 10.13
N PHE A 37 -3.59 3.30 8.85
CA PHE A 37 -2.66 4.28 8.29
C PHE A 37 -2.89 5.70 8.81
N GLY A 38 -4.10 6.05 9.24
CA GLY A 38 -4.37 7.32 9.91
C GLY A 38 -3.82 7.38 11.34
N VAL A 39 -3.91 6.27 12.08
CA VAL A 39 -3.50 6.20 13.50
C VAL A 39 -1.99 5.98 13.66
N ALA A 40 -1.38 5.14 12.83
CA ALA A 40 0.02 4.74 12.97
C ALA A 40 1.03 5.92 12.99
N PRO A 41 0.93 6.94 12.11
CA PRO A 41 1.85 8.08 12.12
C PRO A 41 1.83 8.88 13.43
N ILE A 42 0.71 8.90 14.16
CA ILE A 42 0.59 9.60 15.45
C ILE A 42 1.49 8.92 16.49
N PHE A 43 1.42 7.59 16.58
CA PHE A 43 2.28 6.81 17.47
C PHE A 43 3.75 6.86 17.02
N ALA A 44 4.00 6.80 15.71
CA ALA A 44 5.35 6.93 15.16
C ALA A 44 5.97 8.28 15.55
N LYS A 45 5.26 9.40 15.36
CA LYS A 45 5.74 10.72 15.79
C LYS A 45 5.94 10.81 17.30
N LYS A 46 5.04 10.25 18.10
CA LYS A 46 5.20 10.22 19.56
C LYS A 46 6.48 9.48 19.97
N GLY A 47 6.80 8.38 19.29
CA GLY A 47 8.07 7.67 19.46
C GLY A 47 9.29 8.48 19.02
N LEU A 48 9.19 9.30 17.97
CA LEU A 48 10.27 10.19 17.55
C LEU A 48 10.47 11.36 18.54
N MET A 49 9.39 11.86 19.14
CA MET A 49 9.43 12.96 20.11
C MET A 49 10.12 12.56 21.43
N SER A 50 10.25 11.28 21.76
CA SER A 50 11.01 10.83 22.93
C SER A 50 12.53 10.89 22.75
N GLY A 51 13.01 11.41 21.61
CA GLY A 51 14.43 11.50 21.27
C GLY A 51 14.94 10.31 20.46
N LEU A 52 14.05 9.43 19.98
CA LEU A 52 14.42 8.30 19.15
C LEU A 52 14.87 8.78 17.76
N HIS A 53 16.06 8.35 17.33
CA HIS A 53 16.54 8.66 15.99
C HIS A 53 15.59 8.08 14.92
N PRO A 54 15.27 8.82 13.83
CA PRO A 54 14.29 8.39 12.82
C PRO A 54 14.55 7.01 12.26
N PHE A 55 15.83 6.69 12.02
CA PHE A 55 16.25 5.39 11.51
C PHE A 55 15.89 4.22 12.45
N TYR A 56 16.07 4.38 13.77
CA TYR A 56 15.68 3.35 14.73
C TYR A 56 14.16 3.20 14.81
N GLY A 57 13.42 4.31 14.71
CA GLY A 57 11.95 4.28 14.64
C GLY A 57 11.45 3.45 13.47
N VAL A 58 12.04 3.63 12.28
CA VAL A 58 11.71 2.84 11.07
C VAL A 58 12.04 1.37 11.27
N LEU A 59 13.24 1.08 11.81
CA LEU A 59 13.71 -0.28 12.00
C LEU A 59 12.82 -1.07 12.97
N ILE A 60 12.43 -0.45 14.09
CA ILE A 60 11.54 -1.06 15.08
C ILE A 60 10.14 -1.27 14.48
N ALA A 61 9.60 -0.27 13.76
CA ALA A 61 8.28 -0.39 13.13
C ALA A 61 8.23 -1.49 12.05
N ASN A 62 9.24 -1.57 11.19
CA ASN A 62 9.30 -2.63 10.17
C ASN A 62 9.64 -3.99 10.79
N GLY A 63 10.46 -4.03 11.83
CA GLY A 63 10.75 -5.26 12.57
C GLY A 63 9.51 -5.83 13.24
N THR A 64 8.71 -5.00 13.92
CA THR A 64 7.43 -5.41 14.51
C THR A 64 6.44 -5.89 13.47
N ALA A 65 6.30 -5.17 12.34
CA ALA A 65 5.48 -5.61 11.22
C ALA A 65 5.95 -6.96 10.65
N LEU A 66 7.26 -7.16 10.49
CA LEU A 66 7.83 -8.42 10.01
C LEU A 66 7.51 -9.59 10.97
N VAL A 67 7.66 -9.40 12.28
CA VAL A 67 7.32 -10.44 13.26
C VAL A 67 5.83 -10.81 13.17
N ILE A 68 4.94 -9.82 13.11
CA ILE A 68 3.49 -10.07 12.99
C ILE A 68 3.19 -10.83 11.69
N MET A 69 3.77 -10.41 10.58
CA MET A 69 3.59 -11.07 9.28
C MET A 69 4.09 -12.52 9.29
N ILE A 70 5.23 -12.80 9.93
CA ILE A 70 5.75 -14.16 10.09
C ILE A 70 4.80 -15.00 10.94
N VAL A 71 4.32 -14.47 12.07
CA VAL A 71 3.38 -15.18 12.96
C VAL A 71 2.10 -15.53 12.19
N LEU A 72 1.50 -14.56 11.49
CA LEU A 72 0.30 -14.81 10.68
C LEU A 72 0.55 -15.82 9.54
N ALA A 73 1.74 -15.79 8.93
CA ALA A 73 2.15 -16.76 7.92
C ALA A 73 2.26 -18.19 8.48
N PHE A 74 2.65 -18.37 9.74
CA PHE A 74 2.64 -19.70 10.36
C PHE A 74 1.23 -20.28 10.51
N PHE A 75 0.22 -19.45 10.78
CA PHE A 75 -1.17 -19.90 10.90
C PHE A 75 -1.85 -20.13 9.54
N SER A 76 -1.33 -19.51 8.46
CA SER A 76 -1.90 -19.65 7.12
C SER A 76 -1.22 -20.76 6.32
N GLN A 77 -1.89 -21.89 6.10
CA GLN A 77 -1.34 -22.98 5.29
C GLN A 77 -1.15 -22.62 3.80
N GLN A 78 -1.77 -21.53 3.32
CA GLN A 78 -1.68 -21.12 1.91
C GLN A 78 -0.38 -20.38 1.55
N VAL A 79 0.34 -19.80 2.52
CA VAL A 79 1.57 -19.03 2.25
C VAL A 79 2.80 -19.89 1.91
N TRP A 80 2.72 -21.20 2.12
CA TRP A 80 3.83 -22.13 1.88
C TRP A 80 3.87 -22.68 0.44
N GLN A 81 3.00 -22.20 -0.46
CA GLN A 81 2.95 -22.60 -1.86
C GLN A 81 3.99 -21.88 -2.76
N TRP A 82 5.26 -21.86 -2.35
CA TRP A 82 6.35 -21.12 -3.01
C TRP A 82 6.63 -21.59 -4.45
N LYS A 83 6.21 -22.83 -4.79
CA LYS A 83 6.44 -23.44 -6.12
C LYS A 83 5.65 -22.78 -7.26
N ALA A 84 4.64 -21.96 -6.97
CA ALA A 84 3.84 -21.26 -7.97
C ALA A 84 4.38 -19.86 -8.36
N ILE A 85 5.45 -19.38 -7.72
CA ILE A 85 5.95 -18.02 -7.90
C ILE A 85 6.79 -17.92 -9.18
N LYS A 86 6.30 -17.18 -10.18
CA LYS A 86 7.06 -16.85 -11.39
C LYS A 86 8.24 -15.92 -11.04
N LYS A 87 9.40 -16.10 -11.69
CA LYS A 87 10.61 -15.26 -11.48
C LYS A 87 10.35 -13.75 -11.60
N TYR A 88 9.47 -13.34 -12.52
CA TYR A 88 9.07 -11.94 -12.67
C TYR A 88 8.32 -11.38 -11.45
N GLY A 89 7.49 -12.20 -10.78
CA GLY A 89 6.77 -11.78 -9.58
C GLY A 89 7.72 -11.51 -8.41
N LEU A 90 8.78 -12.31 -8.28
CA LEU A 90 9.81 -12.10 -7.26
C LEU A 90 10.61 -10.81 -7.52
N SER A 91 11.00 -10.55 -8.77
CA SER A 91 11.70 -9.30 -9.13
C SER A 91 10.87 -8.07 -8.82
N ASN A 92 9.57 -8.08 -9.16
CA ASN A 92 8.66 -6.98 -8.87
C ASN A 92 8.47 -6.78 -7.36
N ALA A 93 8.37 -7.87 -6.58
CA ALA A 93 8.26 -7.79 -5.12
C ALA A 93 9.53 -7.21 -4.47
N ILE A 94 10.73 -7.56 -4.96
CA ILE A 94 11.99 -6.98 -4.50
C ILE A 94 12.02 -5.47 -4.79
N PHE A 95 11.65 -5.07 -6.01
CA PHE A 95 11.63 -3.66 -6.37
C PHE A 95 10.61 -2.87 -5.53
N ALA A 96 9.42 -3.42 -5.32
CA ALA A 96 8.42 -2.83 -4.43
C ALA A 96 8.94 -2.68 -3.00
N GLY A 97 9.65 -3.70 -2.48
CA GLY A 97 10.29 -3.65 -1.16
C GLY A 97 11.33 -2.54 -1.06
N LEU A 98 12.20 -2.40 -2.06
CA LEU A 98 13.22 -1.34 -2.11
C LEU A 98 12.58 0.05 -2.13
N CYS A 99 11.59 0.28 -2.99
CA CYS A 99 10.85 1.53 -3.04
C CYS A 99 10.16 1.83 -1.69
N ASN A 100 9.54 0.83 -1.08
CA ASN A 100 8.89 0.98 0.23
C ASN A 100 9.91 1.33 1.33
N SER A 101 11.08 0.70 1.34
CA SER A 101 12.15 1.01 2.30
C SER A 101 12.63 2.46 2.18
N VAL A 102 12.84 2.96 0.97
CA VAL A 102 13.22 4.37 0.75
C VAL A 102 12.09 5.31 1.18
N ALA A 103 10.84 4.97 0.84
CA ALA A 103 9.67 5.77 1.20
C ALA A 103 9.51 5.87 2.72
N ILE A 104 9.54 4.76 3.45
CA ILE A 104 9.30 4.76 4.90
C ILE A 104 10.44 5.44 5.68
N ILE A 105 11.70 5.32 5.22
CA ILE A 105 12.83 6.04 5.81
C ILE A 105 12.61 7.54 5.65
N THR A 106 12.35 7.99 4.42
CA THR A 106 12.14 9.41 4.12
C THR A 106 10.91 9.96 4.85
N PHE A 107 9.84 9.17 4.99
CA PHE A 107 8.64 9.53 5.72
C PHE A 107 8.91 9.78 7.21
N TYR A 108 9.67 8.90 7.88
CA TYR A 108 10.04 9.09 9.29
C TYR A 108 10.97 10.30 9.49
N TRP A 109 11.88 10.55 8.56
CA TRP A 109 12.70 11.76 8.55
C TRP A 109 11.86 13.04 8.36
N ALA A 110 10.91 13.03 7.43
CA ALA A 110 9.99 14.15 7.25
C ALA A 110 9.15 14.38 8.52
N MET A 111 8.66 13.30 9.15
CA MET A 111 7.97 13.38 10.42
C MET A 111 8.86 13.82 11.57
N SER A 112 10.17 13.57 11.58
CA SER A 112 11.02 14.03 12.69
C SER A 112 11.20 15.54 12.67
N ILE A 113 11.33 16.14 11.48
CA ILE A 113 11.55 17.58 11.30
C ILE A 113 10.21 18.35 11.26
N GLY A 114 9.18 17.79 10.63
CA GLY A 114 7.89 18.45 10.37
C GLY A 114 6.76 18.08 11.33
N LYS A 115 5.62 18.75 11.17
CA LYS A 115 4.36 18.41 11.84
C LYS A 115 3.69 17.25 11.09
N VAL A 116 3.23 16.22 11.81
CA VAL A 116 2.49 15.08 11.23
C VAL A 116 1.27 15.55 10.45
N ALA A 117 0.59 16.58 10.96
CA ALA A 117 -0.58 17.20 10.33
C ALA A 117 -0.30 17.80 8.94
N LEU A 118 0.97 18.06 8.59
CA LEU A 118 1.36 18.48 7.24
C LEU A 118 1.95 17.31 6.45
N VAL A 119 2.79 16.50 7.09
CA VAL A 119 3.50 15.40 6.42
C VAL A 119 2.52 14.34 5.91
N VAL A 120 1.51 13.95 6.70
CA VAL A 120 0.54 12.91 6.32
C VAL A 120 -0.32 13.35 5.11
N PRO A 121 -0.98 14.52 5.11
CA PRO A 121 -1.70 14.98 3.93
C PRO A 121 -0.81 15.10 2.69
N VAL A 122 0.41 15.64 2.81
CA VAL A 122 1.35 15.73 1.68
C VAL A 122 1.65 14.36 1.08
N THR A 123 1.77 13.31 1.90
CA THR A 123 1.94 11.95 1.36
C THR A 123 0.74 11.44 0.57
N CYS A 124 -0.48 11.91 0.85
CA CYS A 124 -1.69 11.53 0.11
C CYS A 124 -1.72 11.99 -1.35
N ILE A 125 -0.67 12.64 -1.86
CA ILE A 125 -0.47 12.88 -3.30
C ILE A 125 -0.02 11.60 -4.01
N TYR A 126 0.46 10.58 -3.29
CA TYR A 126 0.94 9.31 -3.87
C TYR A 126 -0.04 8.64 -4.86
N PRO A 127 -1.39 8.69 -4.72
CA PRO A 127 -2.31 8.10 -5.69
C PRO A 127 -2.15 8.66 -7.10
N LEU A 128 -1.74 9.92 -7.26
CA LEU A 128 -1.40 10.51 -8.56
C LEU A 128 -0.19 9.80 -9.18
N PHE A 129 0.85 9.57 -8.38
CA PHE A 129 2.03 8.82 -8.83
C PHE A 129 1.72 7.35 -9.09
N THR A 130 0.85 6.73 -8.28
CA THR A 130 0.37 5.37 -8.51
C THR A 130 -0.38 5.27 -9.84
N MET A 131 -1.30 6.19 -10.13
CA MET A 131 -2.03 6.22 -11.40
C MET A 131 -1.07 6.40 -12.58
N LEU A 132 -0.08 7.31 -12.47
CA LEU A 132 0.91 7.52 -13.51
C LEU A 132 1.78 6.27 -13.74
N ALA A 133 2.27 5.66 -12.67
CA ALA A 133 3.05 4.43 -12.75
C ALA A 133 2.22 3.28 -13.34
N ALA A 134 0.98 3.11 -12.91
CA ALA A 134 0.08 2.10 -13.46
C ALA A 134 -0.23 2.35 -14.94
N TYR A 135 -0.39 3.60 -15.38
CA TYR A 135 -0.50 3.93 -16.80
C TYR A 135 0.75 3.52 -17.61
N PHE A 136 1.96 3.61 -17.07
CA PHE A 136 3.18 3.21 -17.78
C PHE A 136 3.46 1.71 -17.72
N PHE A 137 3.26 1.07 -16.57
CA PHE A 137 3.67 -0.32 -16.30
C PHE A 137 2.54 -1.33 -16.53
N LEU A 138 1.27 -0.93 -16.42
CA LEU A 138 0.07 -1.77 -16.46
C LEU A 138 -0.82 -1.48 -17.70
N ARG A 139 -0.22 -1.00 -18.80
CA ARG A 139 -0.86 -0.50 -20.05
C ARG A 139 -1.96 -1.38 -20.67
N GLU A 140 -2.12 -2.64 -20.29
CA GLU A 140 -3.03 -3.59 -20.95
C GLU A 140 -4.20 -4.10 -20.08
N GLY A 141 -4.34 -3.68 -18.80
CA GLY A 141 -5.31 -4.32 -17.89
C GLY A 141 -6.17 -3.43 -17.00
N GLU A 142 -5.73 -2.22 -16.65
CA GLU A 142 -6.51 -1.32 -15.79
C GLU A 142 -7.21 -0.24 -16.63
N ALA A 143 -8.49 -0.44 -16.90
CA ALA A 143 -9.34 0.64 -17.40
C ALA A 143 -9.53 1.66 -16.27
N PHE A 144 -8.76 2.75 -16.30
CA PHE A 144 -8.99 3.87 -15.39
C PHE A 144 -10.35 4.48 -15.68
N ASP A 145 -11.27 4.30 -14.76
CA ASP A 145 -12.55 4.97 -14.81
C ASP A 145 -12.34 6.49 -14.70
N ARG A 146 -13.09 7.27 -15.48
CA ARG A 146 -13.00 8.73 -15.50
C ARG A 146 -13.25 9.32 -14.11
N TYR A 147 -14.07 8.66 -13.31
CA TYR A 147 -14.35 9.02 -11.93
C TYR A 147 -13.13 8.85 -11.01
N THR A 148 -12.31 7.81 -11.20
CA THR A 148 -11.05 7.62 -10.44
C THR A 148 -10.05 8.74 -10.72
N VAL A 149 -9.98 9.20 -11.96
CA VAL A 149 -9.12 10.33 -12.35
C VAL A 149 -9.58 11.61 -11.64
N ILE A 150 -10.88 11.93 -11.73
CA ILE A 150 -11.46 13.11 -11.08
C ILE A 150 -11.26 13.05 -9.56
N GLY A 151 -11.50 11.89 -8.95
CA GLY A 151 -11.29 11.67 -7.51
C GLY A 151 -9.85 11.92 -7.10
N THR A 152 -8.88 11.40 -7.86
CA THR A 152 -7.45 11.63 -7.63
C THR A 152 -7.09 13.11 -7.71
N PHE A 153 -7.63 13.84 -8.68
CA PHE A 153 -7.45 15.30 -8.77
C PHE A 153 -8.01 16.03 -7.54
N PHE A 154 -9.19 15.65 -7.06
CA PHE A 154 -9.78 16.22 -5.85
C PHE A 154 -8.94 15.95 -4.60
N ILE A 155 -8.34 14.75 -4.48
CA ILE A 155 -7.41 14.44 -3.41
C ILE A 155 -6.22 15.41 -3.45
N VAL A 156 -5.61 15.59 -4.61
CA VAL A 156 -4.45 16.50 -4.78
C VAL A 156 -4.80 17.94 -4.44
N ILE A 157 -5.96 18.44 -4.90
CA ILE A 157 -6.44 19.78 -4.54
C ILE A 157 -6.64 19.89 -3.02
N GLY A 158 -7.26 18.89 -2.41
CA GLY A 158 -7.44 18.83 -0.96
C GLY A 158 -6.12 18.89 -0.20
N VAL A 159 -5.09 18.19 -0.68
CA VAL A 159 -3.75 18.25 -0.09
C VAL A 159 -3.11 19.63 -0.26
N ILE A 160 -3.19 20.24 -1.45
CA ILE A 160 -2.66 21.59 -1.69
C ILE A 160 -3.27 22.61 -0.72
N LEU A 161 -4.56 22.48 -0.39
CA LEU A 161 -5.24 23.35 0.57
C LEU A 161 -4.78 23.17 2.03
N THR A 162 -4.14 22.05 2.37
CA THR A 162 -3.64 21.78 3.73
C THR A 162 -2.23 22.31 3.99
N ILE A 163 -1.53 22.72 2.94
CA ILE A 163 -0.18 23.32 2.98
C ILE A 163 -0.31 24.82 3.24
#